data_AF-A0A442IY81-F1
#
_entry.id   AF-A0A442IY81-F1
#
_cell.length_a   1.000
_cell.length_b   1.000
_cell.length_c   1.000
_cell.angle_alpha   90.00
_cell.angle_beta   90.00
_cell.angle_gamma   90.00
#
_symmetry.space_group_name_H-M   'P 1'
#
loop_
_entity.id
_entity.type
_entity.pdbx_description
1 polymer ?
#
loop_
_entity_poly.entity_id
_entity_poly.type
_entity_poly.pdbx_seq_one_letter_code
_entity_poly.pdbx_strand_id
1 'polypeptide(L)' 'LGRIVELAPSEALFAKPLHPYTEALIAAAPVPDPTRVRLDVAIEGEVPSPINPPKGCAFHPRCPLAVER' A
#
# COMPACT_ATOMS: atom_id res chain seq x y z
N LEU A 1 10.17 5.44 -8.63
CA LEU A 1 9.08 4.44 -8.56
C LEU A 1 9.57 3.09 -9.05
N GLY A 2 8.75 2.03 -8.96
CA GLY A 2 9.08 0.72 -9.53
C GLY A 2 10.07 -0.11 -8.71
N ARG A 3 9.96 -0.04 -7.38
CA ARG A 3 10.77 -0.87 -6.48
C ARG A 3 9.90 -1.94 -5.83
N ILE A 4 10.46 -3.12 -5.59
CA ILE A 4 9.83 -4.12 -4.73
C ILE A 4 9.82 -3.54 -3.32
N VAL A 5 8.62 -3.43 -2.73
CA VAL A 5 8.44 -2.94 -1.36
C VAL A 5 8.28 -4.07 -0.34
N GLU A 6 7.84 -5.23 -0.81
CA GLU A 6 7.61 -6.42 0.02
C GLU A 6 7.69 -7.67 -0.86
N LEU A 7 8.32 -8.72 -0.34
CA LEU A 7 8.43 -10.02 -0.97
C LEU A 7 8.29 -11.09 0.13
N ALA A 8 7.24 -11.89 0.03
CA ALA A 8 6.94 -12.98 0.96
C ALA A 8 6.07 -14.05 0.26
N PRO A 9 5.93 -15.25 0.83
CA PRO A 9 4.91 -16.20 0.39
C PRO A 9 3.52 -15.57 0.39
N SER A 10 2.66 -15.98 -0.53
CA SER A 10 1.30 -15.43 -0.66
C SER A 10 0.54 -15.48 0.66
N GLU A 11 0.58 -16.61 1.35
CA GLU A 11 -0.10 -16.80 2.63
C GLU A 11 0.35 -15.77 3.68
N ALA A 12 1.64 -15.44 3.69
CA ALA A 12 2.19 -14.44 4.62
C ALA A 12 1.74 -13.02 4.24
N LEU A 13 1.70 -12.67 2.95
CA LEU A 13 1.22 -11.37 2.48
C LEU A 13 -0.23 -11.13 2.88
N PHE A 14 -1.11 -12.13 2.72
CA PHE A 14 -2.52 -12.01 3.07
C PHE A 14 -2.80 -12.09 4.57
N ALA A 15 -1.96 -12.82 5.33
CA ALA A 15 -2.15 -12.96 6.78
C ALA A 15 -1.59 -11.78 7.58
N LYS A 16 -0.41 -11.27 7.20
CA LYS A 16 0.28 -10.19 7.91
C LYS A 16 1.21 -9.42 6.97
N PRO A 17 0.67 -8.53 6.12
CA PRO A 17 1.50 -7.65 5.31
C PRO A 17 2.32 -6.73 6.23
N LEU A 18 3.61 -6.54 5.92
CA LEU A 18 4.51 -5.71 6.73
C LEU A 18 4.64 -4.29 6.18
N HIS A 19 4.53 -4.11 4.87
CA HIS A 19 4.66 -2.80 4.26
C HIS A 19 3.27 -2.12 4.17
N PRO A 20 3.11 -0.86 4.63
CA PRO A 20 1.80 -0.18 4.64
C PRO A 20 1.16 -0.07 3.25
N TYR A 21 1.98 0.00 2.19
CA TYR A 21 1.49 -0.08 0.82
C TYR A 21 0.81 -1.43 0.49
N THR A 22 1.40 -2.56 0.90
CA THR A 22 0.84 -3.90 0.68
C THR A 22 -0.46 -4.07 1.47
N GLU A 23 -0.48 -3.61 2.73
CA GLU A 23 -1.68 -3.62 3.57
C GLU A 23 -2.83 -2.87 2.90
N ALA A 24 -2.57 -1.66 2.41
CA ALA A 24 -3.57 -0.85 1.72
C ALA A 24 -4.05 -1.49 0.40
N LEU A 25 -3.15 -2.12 -0.37
CA LEU A 25 -3.54 -2.85 -1.58
C LEU A 25 -4.47 -4.04 -1.28
N ILE A 26 -4.17 -4.80 -0.22
CA ILE A 26 -5.01 -5.93 0.21
C ILE A 26 -6.35 -5.44 0.74
N ALA A 27 -6.37 -4.32 1.47
CA ALA A 27 -7.59 -3.69 1.97
C ALA A 27 -8.50 -3.19 0.84
N ALA A 28 -7.93 -2.65 -0.24
CA ALA A 28 -8.66 -2.16 -1.40
C ALA A 28 -9.25 -3.27 -2.30
N ALA A 29 -8.90 -4.54 -2.08
CA ALA A 29 -9.44 -5.64 -2.88
C ALA A 29 -10.96 -5.82 -2.63
N PRO A 30 -11.78 -5.88 -3.69
CA PRO A 30 -13.23 -6.01 -3.54
C PRO A 30 -13.61 -7.36 -2.91
N VAL A 31 -14.67 -7.35 -2.10
CA VAL A 31 -15.26 -8.58 -1.56
C VAL A 31 -16.39 -9.02 -2.49
N PRO A 32 -16.38 -10.25 -3.01
CA PRO A 32 -17.41 -10.71 -3.95
C PRO A 32 -18.81 -10.81 -3.35
N ASP A 33 -18.91 -10.88 -2.02
CA ASP A 33 -20.17 -10.97 -1.28
C ASP A 33 -20.80 -9.58 -1.13
N PRO A 34 -21.96 -9.31 -1.77
CA PRO A 34 -22.60 -8.00 -1.75
C PRO A 34 -23.17 -7.61 -0.37
N THR A 35 -23.28 -8.57 0.57
CA THR A 35 -23.73 -8.30 1.94
C THR A 35 -22.60 -7.88 2.86
N ARG A 36 -21.34 -8.03 2.42
CA ARG A 36 -20.17 -7.63 3.19
C ARG A 36 -19.75 -6.22 2.84
N VAL A 37 -19.85 -5.33 3.82
CA VAL A 37 -19.23 -4.00 3.77
C VAL A 37 -17.76 -4.12 4.17
N ARG A 38 -16.85 -3.69 3.31
CA ARG A 38 -15.43 -3.55 3.65
C ARG A 38 -15.14 -2.09 4.00
N LEU A 39 -14.28 -1.86 4.98
CA LEU A 39 -13.82 -0.51 5.33
C LEU A 39 -12.93 0.02 4.20
N ASP A 40 -13.27 1.19 3.67
CA ASP A 40 -12.46 1.90 2.68
C ASP A 40 -11.19 2.45 3.35
N VAL A 41 -10.11 1.67 3.33
CA VAL A 41 -8.77 2.23 3.54
C VAL A 41 -8.27 2.72 2.20
N ALA A 42 -8.76 3.89 1.79
CA ALA A 42 -8.28 4.54 0.57
C ALA A 42 -6.86 5.07 0.81
N ILE A 43 -5.93 4.72 -0.07
CA ILE A 43 -4.63 5.41 -0.12
C ILE A 43 -4.90 6.83 -0.61
N GLU A 44 -4.65 7.82 0.24
CA GLU A 44 -4.79 9.22 -0.13
C GLU A 44 -3.61 9.69 -1.00
N GLY A 45 -3.89 10.67 -1.87
CA GLY A 45 -2.90 11.31 -2.73
C GLY A 45 -2.57 10.56 -4.02
N GLU A 46 -1.84 11.24 -4.91
CA GLU A 46 -1.52 10.74 -6.25
C GLU A 46 -0.20 9.98 -6.31
N VAL A 47 -0.08 9.08 -7.28
CA VAL A 47 1.18 8.39 -7.58
C VAL A 47 2.20 9.43 -8.05
N PRO A 48 3.39 9.52 -7.43
CA PRO A 48 4.39 10.53 -7.81
C PRO A 48 4.91 10.30 -9.23
N SER A 49 5.45 11.34 -9.86
CA SER A 49 6.05 11.19 -11.19
C SER A 49 7.28 10.26 -11.16
N PRO A 50 7.41 9.31 -12.10
CA PRO A 50 8.64 8.53 -12.26
C PRO A 50 9.86 9.37 -12.68
N ILE A 51 9.64 10.53 -13.31
CA ILE A 51 10.71 11.44 -13.77
C ILE A 51 11.41 12.11 -12.58
N ASN A 52 10.63 12.50 -11.58
CA ASN A 52 11.11 13.15 -10.36
C ASN A 52 10.67 12.34 -9.13
N PRO A 53 11.30 11.17 -8.88
CA PRO A 53 10.85 10.31 -7.80
C PRO A 53 11.17 10.94 -6.43
N PRO A 54 10.29 10.75 -5.43
CA PRO A 54 10.57 11.15 -4.06
C PRO A 54 11.85 10.50 -3.52
N LYS A 55 12.52 11.22 -2.61
CA LYS A 55 13.75 10.74 -1.97
C LYS A 55 13.42 9.66 -0.93
N GLY A 56 14.33 8.70 -0.71
CA GLY A 56 14.11 7.63 0.28
C GLY A 56 13.04 6.63 -0.15
N CYS A 57 12.03 6.39 0.70
CA CYS A 57 10.92 5.49 0.41
C CYS A 57 9.98 6.10 -0.63
N ALA A 58 9.80 5.43 -1.78
CA ALA A 58 8.99 5.97 -2.86
C ALA A 58 7.49 6.14 -2.51
N PHE A 59 7.04 5.47 -1.44
CA PHE A 59 5.66 5.54 -0.95
C PHE A 59 5.46 6.58 0.15
N HIS A 60 6.52 7.20 0.69
CA HIS A 60 6.40 8.14 1.82
C HIS A 60 5.38 9.28 1.60
N PRO A 61 5.16 9.84 0.38
CA PRO A 61 4.20 10.93 0.21
C PRO A 61 2.74 10.53 0.46
N ARG A 62 2.45 9.23 0.45
CA ARG A 62 1.12 8.64 0.66
C ARG A 62 1.08 7.66 1.82
N CYS A 63 2.18 7.53 2.56
CA CYS A 63 2.28 6.57 3.65
C CYS A 63 1.79 7.24 4.94
N PRO A 64 0.73 6.73 5.60
CA PRO A 64 0.25 7.31 6.85
C PRO A 64 1.25 7.13 8.01
N LEU A 65 2.22 6.23 7.85
CA LEU A 65 3.28 5.93 8.82
C LEU A 65 4.63 6.54 8.41
N ALA A 66 4.64 7.47 7.44
CA ALA A 66 5.86 8.18 7.09
C ALA A 66 6.39 8.95 8.29
N VAL A 67 7.70 8.88 8.52
CA VAL A 67 8.41 9.66 9.53
C VAL A 67 9.40 10.59 8.83
N GLU A 68 9.64 11.75 9.44
CA GLU A 68 10.74 12.63 9.05
C GLU A 68 12.08 11.90 9.24
N ARG A 69 13.03 12.23 8.38
CA ARG A 69 14.29 11.52 8.28
C ARG A 69 15.38 12.11 9.16
#